data_AF-A0A7S3MVX3-F1
#
_entry.id   AF-A0A7S3MVX3-F1
#
_cell.length_a   1.000
_cell.length_b   1.000
_cell.length_c   1.000
_cell.angle_alpha   90.00
_cell.angle_beta   90.00
_cell.angle_gamma   90.00
#
_symmetry.space_group_name_H-M   'P 1'
#
loop_
_entity.id
_entity.type
_entity.pdbx_description
1 polymer ?
#
loop_
_entity_poly.entity_id
_entity_poly.type
_entity_poly.pdbx_seq_one_letter_code
_entity_poly.pdbx_strand_id
1 'polypeptide(L)'
;FPPFPGKERNLLRAVLARIQHATQLCPSGTYEIDEETNEQKLAEEAPGMATDDLKSLEKWSHLFPIILQAGRCSHTEPTHIPEEEREDFMAKLAEEDPSADRFRVLAEDTPVAEYKASWLPKVCGDSQVFNRAGGEGT
;
A
#
# COMPACT_ATOMS: atom_id res chain seq x y z
N PHE A 1 -0.30 25.63 -19.00
CA PHE A 1 1.00 24.94 -19.11
C PHE A 1 1.37 24.50 -17.71
N PRO A 2 1.55 23.20 -17.52
CA PRO A 2 2.88 22.60 -17.70
C PRO A 2 2.98 21.66 -18.92
N PRO A 3 4.18 21.43 -19.50
CA PRO A 3 4.38 20.48 -20.58
C PRO A 3 4.40 19.05 -20.03
N PHE A 4 3.78 18.11 -20.75
CA PHE A 4 3.87 16.69 -20.43
C PHE A 4 4.84 15.99 -21.41
N PRO A 5 5.84 15.24 -20.91
CA PRO A 5 6.84 14.58 -21.75
C PRO A 5 6.28 13.28 -22.36
N GLY A 6 5.33 13.40 -23.28
CA GLY A 6 4.74 12.26 -23.96
C GLY A 6 3.43 12.59 -24.67
N LYS A 7 2.80 11.54 -25.21
CA LYS A 7 1.45 11.62 -25.78
C LYS A 7 0.42 11.18 -24.75
N GLU A 8 -0.85 11.26 -25.09
CA GLU A 8 -1.96 10.82 -24.23
C GLU A 8 -1.78 9.40 -23.67
N ARG A 9 -1.31 8.44 -24.48
CA ARG A 9 -1.02 7.08 -24.00
C ARG A 9 -0.03 7.03 -22.83
N ASN A 10 0.94 7.96 -22.81
CA ASN A 10 1.95 8.06 -21.76
C ASN A 10 1.33 8.68 -20.50
N LEU A 11 0.46 9.68 -20.66
CA LEU A 11 -0.29 10.26 -19.57
C LEU A 11 -1.23 9.23 -18.92
N LEU A 12 -1.97 8.48 -19.75
CA LEU A 12 -2.84 7.40 -19.28
C LEU A 12 -2.05 6.36 -18.50
N ARG A 13 -0.90 5.91 -19.02
CA ARG A 13 -0.06 4.93 -18.33
C ARG A 13 0.46 5.43 -16.98
N ALA A 14 0.80 6.71 -16.88
CA ALA A 14 1.23 7.34 -15.63
C ALA A 14 0.07 7.45 -14.62
N VAL A 15 -1.13 7.82 -15.08
CA VAL A 15 -2.34 7.86 -14.24
C VAL A 15 -2.69 6.46 -13.72
N LEU A 16 -2.64 5.45 -14.59
CA LEU A 16 -2.88 4.05 -14.20
C LEU A 16 -1.88 3.57 -13.14
N ALA A 17 -0.58 3.88 -13.30
CA ALA A 17 0.43 3.55 -12.29
C ALA A 17 0.06 4.17 -10.93
N ARG A 18 -0.27 5.46 -10.91
CA ARG A 18 -0.62 6.18 -9.67
C ARG A 18 -1.86 5.62 -9.00
N ILE A 19 -2.92 5.34 -9.76
CA ILE A 19 -4.16 4.75 -9.23
C ILE A 19 -3.85 3.36 -8.68
N GLN A 20 -3.20 2.48 -9.47
CA GLN A 20 -2.91 1.12 -9.07
C GLN A 20 -2.13 1.06 -7.74
N HIS A 21 -1.05 1.84 -7.64
CA HIS A 21 -0.20 1.85 -6.44
C HIS A 21 -0.86 2.53 -5.23
N ALA A 22 -1.85 3.40 -5.43
CA ALA A 22 -2.51 4.12 -4.34
C ALA A 22 -3.84 3.51 -3.90
N THR A 23 -4.46 2.63 -4.72
CA THR A 23 -5.83 2.15 -4.44
C THR A 23 -6.03 0.66 -4.61
N GLN A 24 -4.99 -0.11 -4.96
CA GLN A 24 -5.12 -1.56 -4.99
C GLN A 24 -4.74 -2.15 -3.63
N LEU A 25 -5.73 -2.77 -3.00
CA LEU A 25 -5.68 -3.17 -1.59
C LEU A 25 -5.90 -4.68 -1.43
N CYS A 26 -5.54 -5.19 -0.26
CA CYS A 26 -5.91 -6.52 0.21
C CYS A 26 -6.21 -6.49 1.71
N PRO A 27 -6.97 -7.46 2.25
CA PRO A 27 -7.04 -7.66 3.68
C PRO A 27 -5.63 -7.86 4.26
N SER A 28 -5.32 -7.17 5.35
CA SER A 28 -4.01 -7.27 5.99
C SER A 28 -3.74 -8.70 6.44
N GLY A 29 -2.54 -9.19 6.17
CA GLY A 29 -2.17 -10.59 6.41
C GLY A 29 -2.56 -11.57 5.29
N THR A 30 -3.13 -11.11 4.16
CA THR A 30 -3.35 -12.01 3.00
C THR A 30 -2.03 -12.47 2.38
N TYR A 31 -1.03 -11.58 2.37
CA TYR A 31 0.26 -11.79 1.75
C TYR A 31 1.38 -11.45 2.72
N GLU A 32 2.51 -12.12 2.54
CA GLU A 32 3.76 -11.81 3.19
C GLU A 32 4.89 -11.75 2.16
N ILE A 33 6.01 -11.16 2.54
CA ILE A 33 7.22 -11.15 1.72
C ILE A 33 8.06 -12.34 2.14
N ASP A 34 8.44 -13.15 1.16
CA ASP A 34 9.38 -14.22 1.37
C ASP A 34 10.77 -13.66 1.67
N GLU A 35 11.34 -13.98 2.83
CA GLU A 35 12.61 -13.41 3.29
C GLU A 35 13.80 -13.80 2.40
N GLU A 36 13.75 -14.94 1.72
CA GLU A 36 14.84 -15.42 0.87
C GLU A 36 14.79 -14.82 -0.53
N THR A 37 13.60 -14.77 -1.13
CA THR A 37 13.41 -14.35 -2.52
C THR A 37 12.97 -12.89 -2.67
N ASN A 38 12.52 -12.25 -1.58
CA ASN A 38 11.88 -10.93 -1.56
C ASN A 38 10.64 -10.83 -2.46
N GLU A 39 10.04 -11.98 -2.80
CA GLU A 39 8.82 -12.07 -3.58
C GLU A 39 7.59 -12.09 -2.67
N GLN A 40 6.46 -11.65 -3.22
CA GLN A 40 5.17 -11.72 -2.53
C GLN A 40 4.61 -13.15 -2.61
N LYS A 41 4.30 -13.74 -1.46
CA LYS A 41 3.58 -15.02 -1.35
C LYS A 41 2.32 -14.88 -0.50
N LEU A 42 1.42 -15.85 -0.60
CA LEU A 42 0.27 -15.93 0.32
C LEU A 42 0.78 -16.24 1.72
N ALA A 43 0.25 -15.53 2.72
CA ALA A 43 0.54 -15.85 4.10
C ALA A 43 -0.06 -17.21 4.47
N GLU A 44 0.54 -17.88 5.45
CA GLU A 44 0.04 -19.18 5.94
C GLU A 44 -1.30 -19.03 6.67
N GLU A 45 -1.49 -17.91 7.39
CA GLU A 45 -2.71 -17.59 8.09
C GLU A 45 -3.66 -16.76 7.23
N ALA A 46 -4.92 -17.20 7.15
CA ALA A 46 -5.94 -16.44 6.45
C ALA A 46 -6.29 -15.15 7.22
N PRO A 47 -6.53 -14.02 6.53
CA PRO A 47 -6.92 -12.78 7.19
C PRO A 47 -8.31 -12.91 7.85
N GLY A 48 -8.56 -12.07 8.85
CA GLY A 48 -9.89 -11.94 9.45
C GLY A 48 -10.90 -11.42 8.42
N MET A 49 -11.99 -12.16 8.22
CA MET A 49 -13.03 -11.85 7.24
C MET A 49 -14.39 -11.49 7.89
N ALA A 50 -14.42 -11.27 9.20
CA ALA A 50 -15.64 -10.83 9.87
C ALA A 50 -15.98 -9.38 9.49
N THR A 51 -17.24 -8.99 9.62
CA THR A 51 -17.68 -7.61 9.30
C THR A 51 -16.89 -6.55 10.07
N ASP A 52 -16.52 -6.85 11.33
CA ASP A 52 -15.73 -5.94 12.16
C ASP A 52 -14.28 -5.81 11.69
N ASP A 53 -13.70 -6.88 11.13
CA ASP A 53 -12.39 -6.80 10.48
C ASP A 53 -12.49 -5.97 9.20
N LEU A 54 -13.44 -6.31 8.32
CA LEU A 54 -13.54 -5.71 6.99
C LEU A 54 -13.94 -4.22 7.01
N LYS A 55 -14.56 -3.73 8.09
CA LYS A 55 -14.87 -2.30 8.26
C LYS A 55 -13.72 -1.49 8.88
N SER A 56 -12.67 -2.14 9.37
CA SER A 56 -11.52 -1.48 10.01
C SER A 56 -10.46 -1.07 8.99
N LEU A 57 -10.01 0.18 9.03
CA LEU A 57 -8.90 0.65 8.19
C LEU A 57 -7.53 0.06 8.59
N GLU A 58 -7.44 -0.56 9.77
CA GLU A 58 -6.23 -1.27 10.24
C GLU A 58 -6.13 -2.70 9.67
N LYS A 59 -7.19 -3.19 9.02
CA LYS A 59 -7.28 -4.55 8.45
C LYS A 59 -7.24 -4.58 6.94
N TRP A 60 -6.90 -3.44 6.32
CA TRP A 60 -6.65 -3.32 4.90
C TRP A 60 -5.26 -2.73 4.67
N SER A 61 -4.54 -3.31 3.71
CA SER A 61 -3.18 -2.94 3.36
C SER A 61 -3.06 -2.66 1.86
N HIS A 62 -2.14 -1.77 1.49
CA HIS A 62 -1.77 -1.55 0.09
C HIS A 62 -1.05 -2.78 -0.47
N LEU A 63 -1.48 -3.27 -1.64
CA LEU A 63 -0.89 -4.44 -2.27
C LEU A 63 0.47 -4.11 -2.92
N PHE A 64 0.58 -2.92 -3.49
CA PHE A 64 1.77 -2.44 -4.21
C PHE A 64 2.58 -1.48 -3.33
N PRO A 65 3.92 -1.38 -3.56
CA PRO A 65 4.74 -0.38 -2.90
C PRO A 65 4.32 1.04 -3.31
N ILE A 66 4.60 2.02 -2.46
CA ILE A 66 4.35 3.43 -2.77
C ILE A 66 5.19 3.89 -3.97
N ILE A 67 4.64 4.80 -4.77
CA ILE A 67 5.42 5.56 -5.76
C ILE A 67 6.00 6.78 -5.05
N LEU A 68 7.33 6.83 -4.97
CA LEU A 68 8.13 7.93 -4.44
C LEU A 68 7.95 9.21 -5.28
N GLN A 69 8.30 10.38 -4.74
CA GLN A 69 8.33 11.64 -5.50
C GLN A 69 9.26 11.55 -6.72
N ALA A 70 10.29 10.70 -6.66
CA ALA A 70 11.14 10.34 -7.79
C ALA A 70 10.39 9.64 -8.96
N GLY A 71 9.11 9.28 -8.81
CA GLY A 71 8.29 8.62 -9.82
C GLY A 71 8.56 7.12 -9.99
N ARG A 72 9.22 6.50 -9.00
CA ARG A 72 9.60 5.07 -8.95
C ARG A 72 9.20 4.48 -7.59
N CYS A 73 9.29 3.16 -7.45
CA CYS A 73 9.03 2.48 -6.17
C CYS A 73 10.27 2.34 -5.28
N SER A 74 11.44 2.74 -5.79
CA SER A 74 12.72 2.75 -5.07
C SER A 74 13.63 3.82 -5.66
N HIS A 75 14.51 4.35 -4.82
CA HIS A 75 15.62 5.20 -5.27
C HIS A 75 16.61 4.37 -6.08
N THR A 76 17.24 5.01 -7.07
CA THR A 76 18.26 4.38 -7.92
C THR A 76 19.60 5.02 -7.64
N GLU A 77 20.62 4.18 -7.48
CA GLU A 77 21.98 4.64 -7.22
C GLU A 77 22.48 5.57 -8.34
N PRO A 78 23.01 6.77 -8.01
CA PRO A 78 23.48 7.72 -8.99
C PRO A 78 24.82 7.29 -9.59
N THR A 79 24.84 6.98 -10.89
CA THR A 79 26.07 6.56 -11.59
C THR A 79 27.04 7.70 -11.92
N HIS A 80 26.60 8.95 -11.80
CA HIS A 80 27.36 10.15 -12.16
C HIS A 80 28.18 10.75 -11.00
N ILE A 81 28.04 10.18 -9.80
CA ILE A 81 28.72 10.61 -8.56
C ILE A 81 29.80 9.58 -8.20
N PRO A 82 30.95 10.00 -7.62
CA PRO A 82 31.98 9.06 -7.10
C PRO A 82 31.39 8.07 -6.10
N GLU A 83 31.83 6.81 -6.14
CA GLU A 83 31.29 5.71 -5.33
C GLU A 83 31.27 6.02 -3.82
N GLU A 84 32.32 6.68 -3.33
CA GLU A 84 32.48 7.10 -1.92
C GLU A 84 31.37 8.06 -1.44
N GLU A 85 30.76 8.83 -2.34
CA GLU A 85 29.70 9.81 -2.00
C GLU A 85 28.29 9.27 -2.25
N ARG A 86 28.14 8.09 -2.87
CA ARG A 86 26.82 7.57 -3.28
C ARG A 86 25.97 7.14 -2.11
N GLU A 87 26.57 6.55 -1.09
CA GLU A 87 25.86 6.11 0.11
C GLU A 87 25.23 7.30 0.84
N ASP A 88 26.01 8.35 1.08
CA ASP A 88 25.53 9.61 1.68
C ASP A 88 24.41 10.26 0.86
N PHE A 89 24.53 10.24 -0.47
CA PHE A 89 23.50 10.77 -1.35
C PHE A 89 22.20 9.95 -1.28
N MET A 90 22.32 8.62 -1.29
CA MET A 90 21.17 7.72 -1.17
C MET A 90 20.48 7.85 0.20
N ALA A 91 21.24 8.05 1.27
CA ALA A 91 20.70 8.30 2.60
C ALA A 91 19.88 9.60 2.65
N LYS A 92 20.40 10.69 2.06
CA LYS A 92 19.66 11.96 1.94
C LYS A 92 18.38 11.82 1.12
N LEU A 93 18.44 11.09 0.00
CA LEU A 93 17.24 10.82 -0.80
C LEU A 93 16.18 10.02 -0.02
N ALA A 94 16.61 9.04 0.79
CA ALA A 94 15.72 8.26 1.63
C ALA A 94 15.11 9.09 2.78
N GLU A 95 15.80 10.13 3.25
CA GLU A 95 15.27 11.08 4.23
C GLU A 95 14.25 12.05 3.61
N GLU A 96 14.54 12.59 2.43
CA GLU A 96 13.68 13.57 1.74
C GLU A 96 12.44 12.94 1.10
N ASP A 97 12.55 11.72 0.61
CA ASP A 97 11.49 10.97 -0.09
C ASP A 97 11.43 9.53 0.45
N PRO A 98 10.94 9.36 1.69
CA PRO A 98 10.96 8.08 2.38
C PRO A 98 10.04 7.07 1.70
N SER A 99 10.53 5.83 1.58
CA SER A 99 9.68 4.70 1.23
C SER A 99 8.73 4.34 2.37
N ALA A 100 7.72 3.53 2.05
CA ALA A 100 6.84 2.93 3.04
C ALA A 100 7.04 1.42 3.04
N ASP A 101 6.75 0.80 4.18
CA ASP A 101 6.79 -0.64 4.33
C ASP A 101 5.82 -1.32 3.36
N ARG A 102 6.18 -2.54 2.95
CA ARG A 102 5.27 -3.38 2.16
C ARG A 102 4.02 -3.67 2.99
N PHE A 103 2.86 -3.63 2.34
CA PHE A 103 1.58 -3.86 2.99
C PHE A 103 1.22 -2.86 4.09
N ARG A 104 1.68 -1.60 3.98
CA ARG A 104 1.23 -0.49 4.83
C ARG A 104 -0.29 -0.45 4.95
N VAL A 105 -0.79 -0.32 6.18
CA VAL A 105 -2.24 -0.28 6.46
C VAL A 105 -2.85 1.06 6.07
N LEU A 106 -4.15 1.06 5.74
CA LEU A 106 -4.86 2.29 5.34
C LEU A 106 -4.96 3.34 6.44
N ALA A 107 -4.92 2.92 7.71
CA ALA A 107 -4.95 3.82 8.85
C ALA A 107 -3.75 4.79 8.91
N GLU A 108 -2.64 4.44 8.25
CA GLU A 108 -1.42 5.24 8.16
C GLU A 108 -1.39 6.17 6.95
N ASP A 109 -2.39 6.11 6.06
CA ASP A 109 -2.45 6.99 4.91
C ASP A 109 -2.65 8.45 5.35
N THR A 110 -1.87 9.35 4.75
CA THR A 110 -2.01 10.79 4.98
C THR A 110 -3.45 11.23 4.67
N PRO A 111 -4.19 11.81 5.63
CA PRO A 111 -5.57 12.22 5.43
C PRO A 111 -5.74 13.28 4.34
N VAL A 112 -6.85 13.20 3.60
CA VAL A 112 -7.23 14.26 2.66
C VAL A 112 -7.80 15.44 3.43
N ALA A 113 -7.10 16.58 3.43
CA ALA A 113 -7.53 17.89 3.95
C ALA A 113 -8.66 17.89 5.01
N GLU A 114 -9.89 18.26 4.65
CA GLU A 114 -11.03 18.41 5.57
C GLU A 114 -11.51 17.10 6.23
N TYR A 115 -10.91 15.97 5.86
CA TYR A 115 -11.23 14.64 6.37
C TYR A 115 -10.16 14.14 7.33
N LYS A 116 -10.59 13.33 8.31
CA LYS A 116 -9.70 12.69 9.29
C LYS A 116 -8.96 11.47 8.74
N ALA A 117 -9.35 10.96 7.57
CA ALA A 117 -8.78 9.80 6.91
C ALA A 117 -8.98 9.90 5.39
N SER A 118 -8.18 9.14 4.63
CA SER A 118 -8.28 9.05 3.16
C SER A 118 -9.27 7.99 2.68
N TRP A 119 -9.73 7.14 3.59
CA TRP A 119 -10.63 6.03 3.31
C TRP A 119 -11.85 6.10 4.20
N LEU A 120 -13.00 5.74 3.64
CA LEU A 120 -14.27 5.65 4.36
C LEU A 120 -14.83 4.23 4.22
N PRO A 121 -14.96 3.47 5.33
CA PRO A 121 -15.57 2.16 5.26
C PRO A 121 -17.06 2.29 4.96
N LYS A 122 -17.56 1.44 4.06
CA LYS A 122 -18.99 1.33 3.76
C LYS A 122 -19.46 -0.07 4.10
N VAL A 123 -20.35 -0.17 5.10
CA VAL A 123 -21.00 -1.43 5.48
C VAL A 123 -22.37 -1.48 4.81
N CYS A 124 -22.71 -2.64 4.23
CA CYS A 124 -23.99 -2.89 3.57
C CYS A 124 -24.61 -4.17 4.13
N GLY A 125 -25.94 -4.20 4.26
CA GLY A 125 -26.68 -5.35 4.78
C GLY A 125 -26.93 -5.27 6.28
N ASP A 126 -27.39 -6.37 6.86
CA ASP A 126 -27.61 -6.49 8.31
C ASP A 126 -26.28 -6.69 9.02
N SER A 127 -25.98 -5.83 10.01
CA SER A 127 -24.79 -5.90 10.85
C SER A 127 -25.00 -6.76 12.10
N GLN A 128 -26.15 -7.43 12.23
CA GLN A 128 -26.44 -8.29 13.37
C GLN A 128 -25.47 -9.47 13.39
N VAL A 129 -24.66 -9.54 14.46
CA VAL A 129 -23.76 -10.66 14.69
C VAL A 129 -24.62 -11.84 15.15
N PHE A 130 -24.86 -12.79 14.24
CA PHE A 130 -25.43 -14.07 14.63
C PHE A 130 -24.37 -14.80 15.45
N ASN A 131 -24.59 -14.91 16.76
CA ASN A 131 -23.84 -15.85 17.57
C ASN A 131 -23.88 -17.19 16.85
N ARG A 132 -22.73 -17.76 16.48
CA ARG A 132 -22.65 -19.20 16.18
C ARG A 132 -23.19 -19.86 17.43
N ALA A 133 -24.43 -20.33 17.36
CA ALA A 133 -25.03 -21.06 18.46
C ALA A 133 -24.02 -22.16 18.82
N GLY A 134 -23.62 -22.19 20.09
CA GLY A 134 -22.86 -23.30 20.65
C GLY A 134 -23.68 -24.55 20.43
N GLY A 135 -23.40 -25.24 19.33
CA GLY A 135 -23.89 -26.57 19.06
C GLY A 135 -22.90 -27.55 19.64
N GLU A 136 -22.93 -27.70 20.97
CA GLU A 136 -22.69 -29.03 21.52
C GLU A 136 -23.76 -29.94 20.91
N GLY A 137 -23.32 -30.96 20.18
CA GLY A 137 -24.18 -31.89 19.48
C GLY A 137 -23.37 -33.06 18.97
N THR A 138 -23.08 -33.98 19.90
CA THR A 138 -22.73 -35.42 19.76
C THR A 138 -22.07 -35.91 18.48
#